data_AF-A0AA39KQ55-F1
#
_entry.id   AF-A0AA39KQ55-F1
#
_cell.length_a   1.000
_cell.length_b   1.000
_cell.length_c   1.000
_cell.angle_alpha   90.00
_cell.angle_beta   90.00
_cell.angle_gamma   90.00
#
_symmetry.space_group_name_H-M   'P 1'
#
loop_
_entity.id
_entity.type
_entity.pdbx_description
1 polymer ?
#
loop_
_entity_poly.entity_id
_entity_poly.type
_entity_poly.pdbx_seq_one_letter_code
_entity_poly.pdbx_strand_id
1 'polypeptide(L)'
;MHRVFLEMDGNLLRRPIFGCETVENISFVYENDVCQNFTKGSALIYRTHLFLREYQYNPFLDTDIGLVTQCSADRIQLLDELSRRWPGTISIAVYLTDAEVQSFIDFIQSSDVLRNRKNIAYHIVYKDGEFYPINYLRNIAISQISTPYIFQLDIDFLPQIDLYEKLMGYIVKLNITQSDKKAVIVPAFETQRYRFTFPASKDELIRYLNSGILYTFRYHVWAKGHASTNYSFWKTANEPYEISWEPDFEPYIVVPKSSPLYDERFIGFGWNKVSYITHLTALGYKYIVLPDAFIIHRPHAPSLDIGKFRTDVKYRR
;
A
#
# COMPACT_ATOMS: atom_id res chain seq x y z
N MET A 1 -26.78 -17.60 10.23
CA MET A 1 -27.30 -17.96 8.89
C MET A 1 -27.79 -16.75 8.08
N HIS A 2 -28.55 -15.81 8.64
CA HIS A 2 -29.13 -14.70 7.86
C HIS A 2 -28.11 -13.76 7.15
N ARG A 3 -26.96 -13.46 7.77
CA ARG A 3 -25.90 -12.62 7.14
C ARG A 3 -25.25 -13.25 5.89
N VAL A 4 -25.13 -14.58 5.86
CA VAL A 4 -24.48 -15.31 4.76
C VAL A 4 -25.27 -15.22 3.45
N PHE A 5 -26.61 -15.09 3.54
CA PHE A 5 -27.45 -14.92 2.35
C PHE A 5 -27.50 -13.47 1.85
N LEU A 6 -27.17 -12.48 2.68
CA LEU A 6 -27.19 -11.06 2.30
C LEU A 6 -25.96 -10.65 1.50
N GLU A 7 -24.80 -11.27 1.77
CA GLU A 7 -23.54 -10.94 1.10
C GLU A 7 -23.31 -11.76 -0.18
N MET A 8 -24.11 -12.81 -0.41
CA MET A 8 -23.94 -13.78 -1.51
C MET A 8 -22.50 -14.31 -1.62
N ASP A 9 -21.79 -14.34 -0.50
CA ASP A 9 -20.40 -14.73 -0.46
C ASP A 9 -20.34 -16.26 -0.43
N GLY A 10 -19.80 -16.88 -1.49
CA GLY A 10 -19.71 -18.34 -1.63
C GLY A 10 -18.94 -19.06 -0.52
N ASN A 11 -18.55 -18.35 0.54
CA ASN A 11 -17.91 -18.82 1.77
C ASN A 11 -18.70 -19.91 2.48
N LEU A 12 -20.04 -19.94 2.36
CA LEU A 12 -20.85 -21.06 2.88
C LEU A 12 -20.40 -22.41 2.31
N LEU A 13 -20.06 -22.46 1.02
CA LEU A 13 -19.66 -23.69 0.32
C LEU A 13 -18.23 -24.13 0.66
N ARG A 14 -17.44 -23.25 1.28
CA ARG A 14 -16.07 -23.52 1.73
C ARG A 14 -16.02 -24.12 3.13
N ARG A 15 -17.12 -24.06 3.87
CA ARG A 15 -17.22 -24.68 5.18
C ARG A 15 -17.73 -26.11 5.02
N PRO A 16 -17.24 -27.08 5.81
CA PRO A 16 -17.85 -28.39 5.86
C PRO A 16 -19.29 -28.22 6.37
N ILE A 17 -20.27 -28.32 5.47
CA ILE A 17 -21.71 -28.24 5.79
C ILE A 17 -22.16 -29.57 6.42
N PHE A 18 -21.44 -30.66 6.15
CA PHE A 18 -21.63 -31.98 6.72
C PHE A 18 -20.30 -32.45 7.31
N GLY A 19 -20.34 -33.06 8.50
CA GLY A 19 -19.15 -33.64 9.13
C GLY A 19 -18.73 -34.89 8.37
N CYS A 20 -17.54 -34.88 7.76
CA CYS A 20 -16.83 -36.11 7.46
C CYS A 20 -16.01 -36.49 8.70
N GLU A 21 -16.05 -37.77 9.10
CA GLU A 21 -15.19 -38.30 10.17
C GLU A 21 -13.73 -38.28 9.71
N THR A 22 -13.07 -37.14 9.83
CA THR A 22 -11.62 -37.07 9.75
C THR A 22 -11.08 -37.04 11.16
N VAL A 23 -10.25 -38.05 11.48
CA VAL A 23 -9.49 -38.17 12.73
C VAL A 23 -8.86 -36.82 13.06
N GLU A 24 -9.39 -36.15 14.06
CA GLU A 24 -8.83 -34.92 14.58
C GLU A 24 -7.45 -35.27 15.17
N ASN A 25 -6.38 -34.90 14.47
CA ASN A 25 -5.13 -34.60 15.15
C ASN A 25 -5.45 -33.41 16.03
N ILE A 26 -5.73 -33.69 17.31
CA ILE A 26 -5.90 -32.72 18.38
C ILE A 26 -4.56 -31.99 18.50
N SER A 27 -4.37 -30.94 17.70
CA SER A 27 -3.38 -29.93 17.99
C SER A 27 -3.79 -29.34 19.33
N PHE A 28 -2.94 -29.47 20.35
CA PHE A 28 -3.14 -28.84 21.66
C PHE A 28 -3.40 -27.34 21.46
N VAL A 29 -4.67 -26.96 21.40
CA VAL A 29 -5.08 -25.56 21.41
C VAL A 29 -4.87 -25.10 22.84
N TYR A 30 -3.78 -24.38 23.09
CA TYR A 30 -3.63 -23.65 24.33
C TYR A 30 -4.80 -22.67 24.41
N GLU A 31 -5.76 -22.90 25.32
CA GLU A 31 -6.94 -22.05 25.56
C GLU A 31 -6.59 -20.59 25.91
N ASN A 32 -5.30 -20.25 26.06
CA ASN A 32 -4.78 -18.93 26.36
C ASN A 32 -3.87 -18.32 25.27
N ASP A 33 -3.79 -18.89 24.06
CA ASP A 33 -2.98 -18.28 22.99
C ASP A 33 -3.63 -16.99 22.45
N VAL A 34 -3.08 -15.85 22.88
CA VAL A 34 -3.50 -14.50 22.45
C VAL A 34 -3.34 -14.31 20.94
N CYS A 35 -2.44 -15.05 20.29
CA CYS A 35 -2.15 -14.95 18.87
C CYS A 35 -3.05 -15.83 18.00
N GLN A 36 -3.96 -16.63 18.58
CA GLN A 36 -4.75 -17.62 17.83
C GLN A 36 -5.54 -17.00 16.66
N ASN A 37 -6.13 -15.82 16.86
CA ASN A 37 -6.88 -15.14 15.80
C ASN A 37 -5.96 -14.68 14.65
N PHE A 38 -4.72 -14.28 14.95
CA PHE A 38 -3.71 -13.92 13.95
C PHE A 38 -3.19 -15.14 13.19
N THR A 39 -2.95 -16.25 13.90
CA THR A 39 -2.56 -17.52 13.28
C THR A 39 -3.66 -18.03 12.34
N LYS A 40 -4.93 -17.97 12.77
CA LYS A 40 -6.08 -18.33 11.92
C LYS A 40 -6.18 -17.40 10.72
N GLY A 41 -6.10 -16.09 10.93
CA GLY A 41 -6.24 -15.09 9.87
C GLY A 41 -5.10 -15.12 8.85
N SER A 42 -3.88 -15.41 9.27
CA SER A 42 -2.72 -15.53 8.37
C SER A 42 -2.72 -16.85 7.58
N ALA A 43 -3.44 -17.86 8.03
CA ALA A 43 -3.63 -19.12 7.32
C ALA A 43 -4.82 -19.11 6.34
N LEU A 44 -5.58 -18.01 6.26
CA LEU A 44 -6.73 -17.90 5.36
C LEU A 44 -6.30 -17.89 3.89
N ILE A 45 -6.98 -18.69 3.07
CA ILE A 45 -6.82 -18.69 1.62
C ILE A 45 -7.94 -17.86 1.00
N TYR A 46 -7.61 -16.62 0.65
CA TYR A 46 -8.57 -15.69 0.06
C TYR A 46 -8.95 -16.13 -1.36
N ARG A 47 -10.23 -15.96 -1.70
CA ARG A 47 -10.66 -16.02 -3.10
C ARG A 47 -10.13 -14.76 -3.79
N THR A 48 -9.46 -14.94 -4.92
CA THR A 48 -8.88 -13.83 -5.67
C THR A 48 -9.24 -13.96 -7.14
N HIS A 49 -9.81 -12.89 -7.69
CA HIS A 49 -10.08 -12.74 -9.11
C HIS A 49 -9.09 -11.73 -9.70
N LEU A 50 -8.16 -12.22 -10.51
CA LEU A 50 -7.13 -11.39 -11.12
C LEU A 50 -7.67 -10.77 -12.42
N PHE A 51 -7.30 -9.51 -12.68
CA PHE A 51 -7.61 -8.80 -13.91
C PHE A 51 -9.12 -8.73 -14.20
N LEU A 52 -9.87 -8.07 -13.30
CA LEU A 52 -11.31 -7.81 -13.47
C LEU A 52 -11.65 -7.13 -14.80
N ARG A 53 -10.71 -6.36 -15.35
CA ARG A 53 -10.80 -5.76 -16.69
C ARG A 53 -9.56 -6.11 -17.49
N GLU A 54 -9.69 -5.95 -18.80
CA GLU A 54 -8.57 -6.03 -19.74
C GLU A 54 -7.44 -5.10 -19.29
N TYR A 55 -6.26 -5.69 -19.13
CA TYR A 55 -5.04 -5.00 -18.76
C TYR A 55 -4.04 -5.08 -19.92
N GLN A 56 -3.52 -3.93 -20.33
CA GLN A 56 -2.52 -3.81 -21.37
C GLN A 56 -1.33 -3.02 -20.86
N TYR A 57 -0.16 -3.63 -20.96
CA TYR A 57 1.12 -3.01 -20.70
C TYR A 57 1.96 -3.04 -21.99
N ASN A 58 2.08 -1.88 -22.64
CA ASN A 58 2.72 -1.70 -23.95
C ASN A 58 3.89 -0.69 -23.85
N PRO A 59 4.90 -0.79 -24.72
CA PRO A 59 6.17 -1.43 -24.45
C PRO A 59 7.18 -0.60 -23.62
N PHE A 60 7.69 -1.27 -22.59
CA PHE A 60 9.00 -1.30 -21.91
C PHE A 60 10.01 -0.16 -22.13
N LEU A 61 10.15 0.67 -21.10
CA LEU A 61 11.44 1.26 -20.74
C LEU A 61 12.02 0.43 -19.58
N ASP A 62 13.32 0.13 -19.62
CA ASP A 62 14.00 -0.58 -18.52
C ASP A 62 13.95 0.19 -17.19
N THR A 63 13.59 1.47 -17.26
CA THR A 63 13.45 2.40 -16.14
C THR A 63 12.01 2.60 -15.70
N ASP A 64 11.05 1.89 -16.31
CA ASP A 64 9.63 2.03 -16.01
C ASP A 64 9.30 1.59 -14.58
N ILE A 65 8.35 2.31 -13.98
CA ILE A 65 7.97 2.20 -12.58
C ILE A 65 6.46 2.00 -12.52
N GLY A 66 6.05 0.85 -12.02
CA GLY A 66 4.64 0.55 -11.79
C GLY A 66 4.21 0.95 -10.39
N LEU A 67 3.06 1.60 -10.27
CA LEU A 67 2.48 1.91 -8.97
C LEU A 67 1.77 0.67 -8.43
N VAL A 68 2.13 0.25 -7.23
CA VAL A 68 1.49 -0.84 -6.51
C VAL A 68 0.70 -0.24 -5.37
N THR A 69 -0.60 -0.54 -5.32
CA THR A 69 -1.46 -0.07 -4.24
C THR A 69 -2.52 -1.11 -3.89
N GLN A 70 -3.25 -0.86 -2.82
CA GLN A 70 -4.37 -1.69 -2.39
C GLN A 70 -5.40 -0.83 -1.67
N CYS A 71 -6.67 -1.23 -1.73
CA CYS A 71 -7.73 -0.51 -1.02
C CYS A 71 -8.92 -1.39 -0.65
N SER A 72 -9.70 -0.90 0.32
CA SER A 72 -11.01 -1.40 0.67
C SER A 72 -12.11 -0.61 -0.04
N ALA A 73 -13.35 -1.11 0.02
CA ALA A 73 -14.52 -0.48 -0.60
C ALA A 73 -14.69 1.01 -0.24
N ASP A 74 -14.41 1.42 1.00
CA ASP A 74 -14.55 2.81 1.48
C ASP A 74 -13.50 3.78 0.91
N ARG A 75 -12.51 3.27 0.17
CA ARG A 75 -11.40 4.04 -0.40
C ARG A 75 -11.37 4.05 -1.93
N ILE A 76 -12.28 3.33 -2.59
CA ILE A 76 -12.35 3.23 -4.06
C ILE A 76 -12.33 4.62 -4.73
N GLN A 77 -13.02 5.60 -4.16
CA GLN A 77 -13.11 6.95 -4.72
C GLN A 77 -11.75 7.65 -4.89
N LEU A 78 -10.76 7.30 -4.07
CA LEU A 78 -9.42 7.90 -4.13
C LEU A 78 -8.61 7.40 -5.34
N LEU A 79 -8.99 6.26 -5.91
CA LEU A 79 -8.31 5.68 -7.07
C LEU A 79 -8.41 6.58 -8.31
N ASP A 80 -9.52 7.28 -8.51
CA ASP A 80 -9.71 8.18 -9.65
C ASP A 80 -8.66 9.29 -9.65
N GLU A 81 -8.49 9.96 -8.52
CA GLU A 81 -7.55 11.07 -8.38
C GLU A 81 -6.10 10.59 -8.43
N LEU A 82 -5.78 9.46 -7.80
CA LEU A 82 -4.48 8.84 -7.90
C LEU A 82 -4.13 8.51 -9.37
N SER A 83 -5.09 7.95 -10.10
CA SER A 83 -4.92 7.61 -11.52
C SER A 83 -4.81 8.84 -12.42
N ARG A 84 -5.30 10.02 -12.00
CA ARG A 84 -5.04 11.28 -12.73
C ARG A 84 -3.61 11.78 -12.54
N ARG A 85 -3.00 11.49 -11.38
CA ARG A 85 -1.65 11.96 -11.02
C ARG A 85 -0.55 11.01 -11.43
N TRP A 86 -0.88 9.74 -11.68
CA TRP A 86 0.09 8.71 -12.06
C TRP A 86 -0.19 8.18 -13.47
N PRO A 87 0.46 8.71 -14.52
CA PRO A 87 0.23 8.26 -15.90
C PRO A 87 0.77 6.84 -16.16
N GLY A 88 1.77 6.40 -15.41
CA GLY A 88 2.37 5.06 -15.48
C GLY A 88 1.40 3.93 -15.13
N THR A 89 1.86 2.70 -15.28
CA THR A 89 1.09 1.49 -14.97
C THR A 89 0.72 1.44 -13.49
N ILE A 90 -0.49 0.97 -13.18
CA ILE A 90 -0.98 0.76 -11.80
C ILE A 90 -1.40 -0.71 -11.65
N SER A 91 -0.98 -1.36 -10.58
CA SER A 91 -1.53 -2.64 -10.12
C SER A 91 -2.19 -2.43 -8.77
N ILE A 92 -3.49 -2.75 -8.69
CA ILE A 92 -4.29 -2.56 -7.48
C ILE A 92 -5.00 -3.84 -7.06
N ALA A 93 -4.86 -4.20 -5.78
CA ALA A 93 -5.69 -5.20 -5.12
C ALA A 93 -6.82 -4.51 -4.33
N VAL A 94 -8.07 -4.91 -4.59
CA VAL A 94 -9.26 -4.31 -3.99
C VAL A 94 -9.99 -5.35 -3.14
N TYR A 95 -10.20 -5.05 -1.86
CA TYR A 95 -10.79 -5.96 -0.88
C TYR A 95 -12.31 -5.73 -0.76
N LEU A 96 -13.11 -6.61 -1.38
CA LEU A 96 -14.55 -6.42 -1.59
C LEU A 96 -15.40 -7.65 -1.20
N THR A 97 -16.64 -7.45 -0.78
CA THR A 97 -17.66 -8.51 -0.81
C THR A 97 -18.13 -8.76 -2.24
N ASP A 98 -18.78 -9.89 -2.50
CA ASP A 98 -19.40 -10.17 -3.81
C ASP A 98 -20.39 -9.08 -4.22
N ALA A 99 -21.20 -8.58 -3.28
CA ALA A 99 -22.14 -7.50 -3.53
C ALA A 99 -21.45 -6.16 -3.87
N GLU A 100 -20.27 -5.89 -3.33
CA GLU A 100 -19.52 -4.66 -3.59
C GLU A 100 -18.83 -4.67 -4.97
N VAL A 101 -18.59 -5.83 -5.58
CA VAL A 101 -17.92 -5.93 -6.89
C VAL A 101 -18.70 -5.20 -7.98
N GLN A 102 -20.03 -5.32 -8.00
CA GLN A 102 -20.84 -4.64 -9.01
C GLN A 102 -20.73 -3.11 -8.88
N SER A 103 -20.84 -2.58 -7.66
CA SER A 103 -20.64 -1.15 -7.39
C SER A 103 -19.25 -0.67 -7.80
N PHE A 104 -18.22 -1.50 -7.67
CA PHE A 104 -16.87 -1.16 -8.10
C PHE A 104 -16.75 -1.11 -9.64
N ILE A 105 -17.39 -2.02 -10.36
CA ILE A 105 -17.46 -1.99 -11.83
C ILE A 105 -18.15 -0.71 -12.29
N ASP A 106 -19.30 -0.38 -11.70
CA ASP A 106 -20.07 0.81 -12.04
C ASP A 106 -19.25 2.09 -11.76
N PHE A 107 -18.50 2.12 -10.65
CA PHE A 107 -17.58 3.21 -10.34
C PHE A 107 -16.51 3.37 -11.44
N ILE A 108 -15.83 2.30 -11.86
CA ILE A 108 -14.83 2.36 -12.94
C ILE A 108 -15.45 2.90 -14.23
N GLN A 109 -16.65 2.45 -14.59
CA GLN A 109 -17.35 2.87 -15.81
C GLN A 109 -17.82 4.33 -15.77
N SER A 110 -18.14 4.84 -14.57
CA SER A 110 -18.56 6.23 -14.36
C SER A 110 -17.40 7.24 -14.49
N SER A 111 -16.17 6.80 -14.20
CA SER A 111 -14.97 7.63 -14.32
C SER A 111 -14.50 7.74 -15.77
N ASP A 112 -14.24 8.96 -16.23
CA ASP A 112 -13.63 9.26 -17.52
C ASP A 112 -12.18 8.75 -17.62
N VAL A 113 -11.47 8.64 -16.49
CA VAL A 113 -10.08 8.19 -16.46
C VAL A 113 -9.99 6.69 -16.37
N LEU A 114 -10.65 6.09 -15.37
CA LEU A 114 -10.56 4.66 -15.10
C LEU A 114 -11.21 3.82 -16.21
N ARG A 115 -12.30 4.30 -16.82
CA ARG A 115 -12.95 3.58 -17.93
C ARG A 115 -12.02 3.43 -19.13
N ASN A 116 -11.25 4.47 -19.44
CA ASN A 116 -10.47 4.59 -20.67
C ASN A 116 -9.05 4.05 -20.55
N ARG A 117 -8.49 3.96 -19.33
CA ARG A 117 -7.14 3.45 -19.09
C ARG A 117 -7.10 1.93 -19.08
N LYS A 118 -6.29 1.35 -19.96
CA LYS A 118 -5.99 -0.10 -19.98
C LYS A 118 -4.72 -0.49 -19.23
N ASN A 119 -3.92 0.48 -18.79
CA ASN A 119 -2.68 0.24 -18.01
C ASN A 119 -2.92 0.18 -16.50
N ILE A 120 -4.14 -0.16 -16.07
CA ILE A 120 -4.50 -0.36 -14.66
C ILE A 120 -4.99 -1.81 -14.50
N ALA A 121 -4.25 -2.60 -13.73
CA ALA A 121 -4.60 -3.97 -13.39
C ALA A 121 -5.45 -3.98 -12.11
N TYR A 122 -6.69 -4.45 -12.23
CA TYR A 122 -7.63 -4.55 -11.11
C TYR A 122 -7.71 -6.00 -10.62
N HIS A 123 -7.32 -6.27 -9.38
CA HIS A 123 -7.39 -7.58 -8.76
C HIS A 123 -8.37 -7.54 -7.59
N ILE A 124 -9.39 -8.40 -7.60
CA ILE A 124 -10.39 -8.46 -6.54
C ILE A 124 -10.01 -9.56 -5.56
N VAL A 125 -9.82 -9.20 -4.31
CA VAL A 125 -9.68 -10.15 -3.21
C VAL A 125 -10.98 -10.11 -2.42
N TYR A 126 -11.66 -11.25 -2.35
CA TYR A 126 -12.96 -11.29 -1.70
C TYR A 126 -12.81 -11.31 -0.18
N LYS A 127 -13.68 -10.56 0.50
CA LYS A 127 -13.68 -10.48 1.97
C LYS A 127 -13.88 -11.85 2.61
N ASP A 128 -12.97 -12.21 3.50
CA ASP A 128 -13.01 -13.41 4.33
C ASP A 128 -12.21 -13.16 5.62
N GLY A 129 -12.67 -13.73 6.74
CA GLY A 129 -12.05 -13.51 8.04
C GLY A 129 -12.32 -12.14 8.69
N GLU A 130 -11.70 -11.93 9.85
CA GLU A 130 -11.93 -10.75 10.71
C GLU A 130 -11.01 -9.56 10.38
N PHE A 131 -9.79 -9.84 9.94
CA PHE A 131 -8.75 -8.83 9.78
C PHE A 131 -8.55 -8.42 8.33
N TYR A 132 -8.18 -7.16 8.12
CA TYR A 132 -7.77 -6.68 6.81
C TYR A 132 -6.42 -7.30 6.36
N PRO A 133 -6.37 -8.06 5.25
CA PRO A 133 -5.16 -8.79 4.86
C PRO A 133 -4.20 -7.92 4.03
N ILE A 134 -3.72 -6.82 4.62
CA ILE A 134 -2.98 -5.77 3.92
C ILE A 134 -1.79 -6.28 3.10
N ASN A 135 -0.99 -7.19 3.67
CA ASN A 135 0.21 -7.70 3.03
C ASN A 135 -0.11 -8.70 1.91
N TYR A 136 -1.14 -9.52 2.07
CA TYR A 136 -1.65 -10.37 0.98
C TYR A 136 -2.11 -9.49 -0.20
N LEU A 137 -2.86 -8.42 0.07
CA LEU A 137 -3.31 -7.48 -0.97
C LEU A 137 -2.13 -6.83 -1.70
N ARG A 138 -1.12 -6.35 -0.97
CA ARG A 138 0.11 -5.81 -1.56
C ARG A 138 0.80 -6.87 -2.42
N ASN A 139 0.95 -8.10 -1.93
CA ASN A 139 1.62 -9.17 -2.65
C ASN A 139 0.88 -9.58 -3.93
N ILE A 140 -0.46 -9.59 -3.93
CA ILE A 140 -1.25 -9.79 -5.15
C ILE A 140 -0.92 -8.69 -6.17
N ALA A 141 -0.97 -7.42 -5.77
CA ALA A 141 -0.66 -6.32 -6.69
C ALA A 141 0.78 -6.37 -7.21
N ILE A 142 1.78 -6.64 -6.34
CA ILE A 142 3.20 -6.78 -6.73
C ILE A 142 3.40 -7.95 -7.70
N SER A 143 2.75 -9.09 -7.45
CA SER A 143 2.97 -10.30 -8.24
C SER A 143 2.48 -10.18 -9.68
N GLN A 144 1.48 -9.33 -9.91
CA GLN A 144 0.83 -9.15 -11.22
C GLN A 144 1.37 -7.96 -12.01
N ILE A 145 2.19 -7.10 -11.40
CA ILE A 145 2.80 -5.98 -12.13
C ILE A 145 4.05 -6.46 -12.88
N SER A 146 4.23 -5.95 -14.10
CA SER A 146 5.30 -6.38 -15.02
C SER A 146 6.41 -5.35 -15.21
N THR A 147 6.35 -4.22 -14.51
CA THR A 147 7.36 -3.15 -14.61
C THR A 147 8.68 -3.56 -13.93
N PRO A 148 9.84 -3.08 -14.42
CA PRO A 148 11.15 -3.33 -13.79
C PRO A 148 11.24 -2.88 -12.33
N TYR A 149 10.61 -1.75 -12.02
CA TYR A 149 10.55 -1.17 -10.68
C TYR A 149 9.11 -1.04 -10.22
N ILE A 150 8.92 -1.02 -8.91
CA ILE A 150 7.62 -0.83 -8.28
C ILE A 150 7.69 0.34 -7.30
N PHE A 151 6.69 1.22 -7.34
CA PHE A 151 6.47 2.24 -6.33
C PHE A 151 5.30 1.81 -5.44
N GLN A 152 5.58 1.53 -4.18
CA GLN A 152 4.58 1.03 -3.23
C GLN A 152 3.95 2.21 -2.51
N LEU A 153 2.66 2.46 -2.77
CA LEU A 153 1.94 3.64 -2.29
C LEU A 153 0.59 3.25 -1.69
N ASP A 154 0.27 3.80 -0.52
CA ASP A 154 -1.06 3.65 0.06
C ASP A 154 -2.06 4.56 -0.70
N ILE A 155 -3.30 4.09 -0.87
CA ILE A 155 -4.31 4.73 -1.75
C ILE A 155 -4.72 6.15 -1.32
N ASP A 156 -4.43 6.51 -0.07
CA ASP A 156 -4.71 7.82 0.54
C ASP A 156 -3.63 8.88 0.28
N PHE A 157 -2.56 8.50 -0.43
CA PHE A 157 -1.56 9.43 -0.90
C PHE A 157 -1.83 9.89 -2.32
N LEU A 158 -1.57 11.17 -2.55
CA LEU A 158 -1.45 11.73 -3.89
C LEU A 158 0.01 12.09 -4.17
N PRO A 159 0.55 11.63 -5.31
CA PRO A 159 1.87 12.05 -5.74
C PRO A 159 1.86 13.47 -6.29
N GLN A 160 3.00 14.15 -6.16
CA GLN A 160 3.22 15.39 -6.89
C GLN A 160 3.04 15.20 -8.40
N ILE A 161 2.75 16.29 -9.09
CA ILE A 161 2.68 16.29 -10.55
C ILE A 161 4.05 15.85 -11.11
N ASP A 162 4.03 15.07 -12.18
CA ASP A 162 5.21 14.53 -12.86
C ASP A 162 6.11 13.62 -11.99
N LEU A 163 5.58 13.07 -10.89
CA LEU A 163 6.37 12.17 -10.04
C LEU A 163 6.85 10.93 -10.81
N TYR A 164 6.01 10.37 -11.67
CA TYR A 164 6.35 9.18 -12.46
C TYR A 164 7.59 9.43 -13.33
N GLU A 165 7.57 10.49 -14.13
CA GLU A 165 8.66 10.91 -15.01
C GLU A 165 9.92 11.24 -14.22
N LYS A 166 9.77 11.94 -13.08
CA LYS A 166 10.89 12.28 -12.20
C LYS A 166 11.55 11.04 -11.60
N LEU A 167 10.76 10.06 -11.16
CA LEU A 167 11.30 8.81 -10.63
C LEU A 167 12.07 8.04 -11.71
N MET A 168 11.54 7.93 -12.92
CA MET A 168 12.25 7.31 -14.04
C MET A 168 13.57 8.04 -14.35
N GLY A 169 13.55 9.38 -14.31
CA GLY A 169 14.74 10.21 -14.45
C GLY A 169 15.80 9.92 -13.36
N TYR A 170 15.37 9.65 -12.13
CA TYR A 170 16.27 9.26 -11.04
C TYR A 170 16.85 7.85 -11.18
N ILE A 171 16.08 6.89 -11.72
CA ILE A 171 16.63 5.56 -12.04
C ILE A 171 17.80 5.71 -13.02
N VAL A 172 17.67 6.54 -14.06
CA VAL A 172 18.75 6.86 -15.01
C VAL A 172 19.89 7.63 -14.33
N LYS A 173 19.59 8.75 -13.65
CA LYS A 173 20.59 9.64 -13.04
C LYS A 173 21.46 8.92 -12.01
N LEU A 174 20.87 8.02 -11.22
CA LEU A 174 21.56 7.24 -10.18
C LEU A 174 22.13 5.91 -10.70
N ASN A 175 21.99 5.63 -12.01
CA ASN A 175 22.38 4.39 -12.67
C ASN A 175 21.92 3.16 -11.87
N ILE A 176 20.65 3.14 -11.48
CA ILE A 176 20.07 2.05 -10.69
C ILE A 176 19.75 0.90 -11.64
N THR A 177 20.21 -0.30 -11.28
CA THR A 177 19.88 -1.54 -12.00
C THR A 177 18.91 -2.40 -11.20
N GLN A 178 18.21 -3.35 -11.83
CA GLN A 178 17.28 -4.25 -11.12
C GLN A 178 18.01 -5.21 -10.15
N SER A 179 19.32 -5.39 -10.31
CA SER A 179 20.17 -6.15 -9.38
C SER A 179 20.65 -5.33 -8.18
N ASP A 180 20.50 -3.99 -8.23
CA ASP A 180 20.94 -3.13 -7.14
C ASP A 180 20.01 -3.29 -5.93
N LYS A 181 20.62 -3.41 -4.75
CA LYS A 181 19.90 -3.33 -3.48
C LYS A 181 19.74 -1.87 -3.06
N LYS A 182 19.01 -1.10 -3.85
CA LYS A 182 18.71 0.33 -3.60
C LYS A 182 17.20 0.53 -3.49
N ALA A 183 16.77 1.17 -2.41
CA ALA A 183 15.41 1.63 -2.19
C ALA A 183 15.40 3.16 -2.28
N VAL A 184 14.71 3.70 -3.28
CA VAL A 184 14.58 5.14 -3.49
C VAL A 184 13.37 5.64 -2.71
N ILE A 185 13.59 6.52 -1.74
CA ILE A 185 12.56 7.05 -0.85
C ILE A 185 11.93 8.30 -1.47
N VAL A 186 10.59 8.32 -1.47
CA VAL A 186 9.77 9.50 -1.75
C VAL A 186 9.22 10.03 -0.42
N PRO A 187 9.69 11.20 0.05
CA PRO A 187 9.23 11.83 1.29
C PRO A 187 7.72 12.06 1.35
N ALA A 188 7.15 11.83 2.53
CA ALA A 188 5.73 11.85 2.78
C ALA A 188 5.32 13.03 3.66
N PHE A 189 4.26 13.71 3.26
CA PHE A 189 3.66 14.83 3.99
C PHE A 189 2.19 14.58 4.23
N GLU A 190 1.57 15.33 5.13
CA GLU A 190 0.14 15.27 5.40
C GLU A 190 -0.47 16.65 5.52
N THR A 191 -1.75 16.74 5.20
CA THR A 191 -2.60 17.86 5.59
C THR A 191 -3.75 17.39 6.46
N GLN A 192 -4.21 18.28 7.34
CA GLN A 192 -5.45 18.10 8.09
C GLN A 192 -6.64 18.78 7.39
N ARG A 193 -6.38 19.50 6.28
CA ARG A 193 -7.40 20.27 5.56
C ARG A 193 -8.00 19.44 4.42
N TYR A 194 -9.32 19.29 4.40
CA TYR A 194 -10.03 18.63 3.28
C TYR A 194 -9.92 19.40 1.98
N ARG A 195 -9.83 20.73 2.05
CA ARG A 195 -9.64 21.62 0.92
C ARG A 195 -8.28 22.30 1.05
N PHE A 196 -7.38 21.99 0.12
CA PHE A 196 -6.12 22.70 -0.04
C PHE A 196 -5.69 22.61 -1.51
N THR A 197 -4.91 23.58 -1.96
CA THR A 197 -4.28 23.52 -3.27
C THR A 197 -3.07 22.60 -3.17
N PHE A 198 -2.94 21.62 -4.06
CA PHE A 198 -1.78 20.75 -4.04
C PHE A 198 -0.54 21.54 -4.50
N PRO A 199 0.58 21.54 -3.75
CA PRO A 199 1.76 22.32 -4.13
C PRO A 199 2.36 21.80 -5.44
N ALA A 200 2.69 22.71 -6.36
CA ALA A 200 3.26 22.38 -7.66
C ALA A 200 4.76 22.11 -7.60
N SER A 201 5.45 22.55 -6.55
CA SER A 201 6.90 22.39 -6.39
C SER A 201 7.31 22.23 -4.93
N LYS A 202 8.56 21.79 -4.72
CA LYS A 202 9.20 21.73 -3.40
C LYS A 202 9.16 23.09 -2.68
N ASP A 203 9.43 24.19 -3.38
CA ASP A 203 9.44 25.53 -2.79
C ASP A 203 8.05 25.94 -2.28
N GLU A 204 6.99 25.58 -3.02
CA GLU A 204 5.63 25.79 -2.55
C GLU A 204 5.29 24.88 -1.36
N LEU A 205 5.69 23.62 -1.40
CA LEU A 205 5.52 22.70 -0.28
C LEU A 205 6.23 23.22 0.99
N ILE A 206 7.44 23.75 0.87
CA ILE A 206 8.18 24.36 2.00
C ILE A 206 7.44 25.59 2.54
N ARG A 207 6.87 26.44 1.67
CA ARG A 207 6.02 27.56 2.11
C ARG A 207 4.83 27.05 2.92
N TYR A 208 4.18 25.96 2.49
CA TYR A 208 3.06 25.37 3.20
C TYR A 208 3.45 24.71 4.52
N LEU A 209 4.64 24.12 4.62
CA LEU A 209 5.20 23.64 5.89
C LEU A 209 5.43 24.80 6.86
N ASN A 210 6.00 25.90 6.39
CA ASN A 210 6.30 27.07 7.22
C ASN A 210 5.03 27.80 7.69
N SER A 211 3.95 27.75 6.91
CA SER A 211 2.66 28.34 7.27
C SER A 211 1.72 27.39 8.03
N GLY A 212 2.15 26.17 8.37
CA GLY A 212 1.32 25.18 9.07
C GLY A 212 0.10 24.70 8.26
N ILE A 213 0.21 24.65 6.93
CA ILE A 213 -0.80 24.07 6.03
C ILE A 213 -0.52 22.57 5.82
N LEU A 214 0.76 22.22 5.73
CA LEU A 214 1.27 20.86 5.62
C LEU A 214 2.15 20.54 6.83
N TYR A 215 2.27 19.24 7.10
CA TYR A 215 3.17 18.68 8.10
C TYR A 215 3.92 17.50 7.50
N THR A 216 5.03 17.11 8.13
CA THR A 216 5.66 15.81 7.82
C THR A 216 4.70 14.69 8.20
N PHE A 217 4.63 13.62 7.42
CA PHE A 217 3.64 12.58 7.64
C PHE A 217 3.73 11.96 9.05
N ARG A 218 2.58 11.84 9.72
CA ARG A 218 2.41 11.34 11.09
C ARG A 218 3.25 12.03 12.17
N TYR A 219 3.67 13.29 11.98
CA TYR A 219 4.57 13.98 12.92
C TYR A 219 4.10 13.98 14.39
N HIS A 220 2.79 13.96 14.62
CA HIS A 220 2.17 14.05 15.95
C HIS A 220 1.86 12.69 16.60
N VAL A 221 1.89 11.58 15.84
CA VAL A 221 1.50 10.24 16.34
C VAL A 221 2.62 9.21 16.19
N TRP A 222 3.40 9.30 15.12
CA TRP A 222 4.38 8.28 14.75
C TRP A 222 5.59 8.90 14.06
N ALA A 223 6.22 9.89 14.72
CA ALA A 223 7.35 10.61 14.17
C ALA A 223 8.54 9.68 13.82
N LYS A 224 8.80 8.65 14.63
CA LYS A 224 9.86 7.67 14.40
C LYS A 224 9.74 6.96 13.06
N GLY A 225 8.51 6.68 12.60
CA GLY A 225 8.27 5.99 11.34
C GLY A 225 8.80 6.69 10.10
N HIS A 226 9.09 7.99 10.18
CA HIS A 226 9.62 8.76 9.06
C HIS A 226 10.85 9.60 9.41
N ALA A 227 11.34 9.55 10.65
CA ALA A 227 12.41 10.41 11.15
C ALA A 227 13.71 10.27 10.34
N SER A 228 14.07 9.05 9.94
CA SER A 228 15.31 8.76 9.18
C SER A 228 15.36 9.44 7.80
N THR A 229 14.21 9.91 7.28
CA THR A 229 14.16 10.76 6.07
C THR A 229 14.93 12.07 6.25
N ASN A 230 15.11 12.54 7.49
CA ASN A 230 15.72 13.81 7.85
C ASN A 230 15.09 15.00 7.11
N TYR A 231 13.83 15.30 7.41
CA TYR A 231 13.07 16.38 6.77
C TYR A 231 13.72 17.76 6.92
N SER A 232 14.50 18.00 7.98
CA SER A 232 15.25 19.24 8.15
C SER A 232 16.32 19.40 7.08
N PHE A 233 17.08 18.34 6.80
CA PHE A 233 18.04 18.31 5.70
C PHE A 233 17.35 18.28 4.33
N TRP A 234 16.25 17.52 4.20
CA TRP A 234 15.48 17.44 2.96
C TRP A 234 15.09 18.81 2.43
N LYS A 235 14.66 19.73 3.30
CA LYS A 235 14.24 21.10 2.91
C LYS A 235 15.31 21.86 2.12
N THR A 236 16.59 21.64 2.40
CA THR A 236 17.71 22.35 1.75
C THR A 236 18.49 21.48 0.77
N ALA A 237 18.26 20.17 0.73
CA ALA A 237 18.93 19.25 -0.18
C ALA A 237 18.56 19.53 -1.65
N ASN A 238 19.56 19.55 -2.54
CA ASN A 238 19.36 19.68 -3.99
C ASN A 238 19.76 18.41 -4.75
N GLU A 239 20.43 17.46 -4.08
CA GLU A 239 20.86 16.19 -4.63
C GLU A 239 20.31 15.03 -3.77
N PRO A 240 20.07 13.85 -4.36
CA PRO A 240 19.70 12.66 -3.61
C PRO A 240 20.76 12.31 -2.56
N TYR A 241 20.31 11.83 -1.41
CA TYR A 241 21.19 11.52 -0.29
C TYR A 241 20.86 10.17 0.33
N GLU A 242 21.90 9.43 0.72
CA GLU A 242 21.77 8.16 1.41
C GLU A 242 21.48 8.40 2.89
N ILE A 243 20.61 7.59 3.48
CA ILE A 243 20.31 7.60 4.92
C ILE A 243 20.53 6.21 5.52
N SER A 244 20.81 6.19 6.82
CA SER A 244 20.82 4.96 7.60
C SER A 244 19.40 4.60 8.03
N TRP A 245 19.04 3.33 7.88
CA TRP A 245 17.80 2.79 8.46
C TRP A 245 17.86 2.86 10.00
N GLU A 246 16.71 3.16 10.62
CA GLU A 246 16.51 3.06 12.06
C GLU A 246 15.26 2.19 12.35
N PRO A 247 15.16 1.59 13.56
CA PRO A 247 13.95 0.88 13.96
C PRO A 247 12.68 1.71 13.79
N ASP A 248 11.57 1.04 13.50
CA ASP A 248 10.24 1.63 13.24
C ASP A 248 10.08 2.36 11.90
N PHE A 249 11.15 2.54 11.11
CA PHE A 249 11.12 3.29 9.86
C PHE A 249 10.24 2.62 8.78
N GLU A 250 9.29 3.39 8.21
CA GLU A 250 8.30 2.93 7.23
C GLU A 250 8.09 3.89 6.04
N PRO A 251 9.15 4.24 5.28
CA PRO A 251 9.07 5.14 4.13
C PRO A 251 8.19 4.60 2.99
N TYR A 252 7.94 5.47 2.01
CA TYR A 252 7.40 5.07 0.70
C TYR A 252 8.55 4.98 -0.29
N ILE A 253 8.69 3.83 -0.93
CA ILE A 253 9.90 3.46 -1.66
C ILE A 253 9.61 2.95 -3.06
N VAL A 254 10.51 3.29 -3.97
CA VAL A 254 10.69 2.61 -5.26
C VAL A 254 11.80 1.58 -5.10
N VAL A 255 11.52 0.35 -5.50
CA VAL A 255 12.45 -0.78 -5.47
C VAL A 255 12.33 -1.62 -6.73
N PRO A 256 13.34 -2.43 -7.08
CA PRO A 256 13.20 -3.42 -8.14
C PRO A 256 12.00 -4.34 -7.90
N LYS A 257 11.32 -4.77 -8.96
CA LYS A 257 10.23 -5.75 -8.86
C LYS A 257 10.68 -7.11 -8.29
N SER A 258 11.97 -7.41 -8.37
CA SER A 258 12.62 -8.59 -7.80
C SER A 258 12.81 -8.53 -6.27
N SER A 259 12.53 -7.39 -5.63
CA SER A 259 12.56 -7.28 -4.17
C SER A 259 11.60 -8.27 -3.50
N PRO A 260 11.88 -8.70 -2.26
CA PRO A 260 11.03 -9.65 -1.55
C PRO A 260 9.59 -9.14 -1.44
N LEU A 261 8.66 -10.08 -1.25
CA LEU A 261 7.27 -9.79 -0.92
C LEU A 261 7.10 -9.46 0.57
N TYR A 262 5.95 -8.92 0.94
CA TYR A 262 5.58 -8.70 2.34
C TYR A 262 5.31 -10.02 3.06
N ASP A 263 5.60 -10.05 4.35
CA ASP A 263 5.25 -11.17 5.22
C ASP A 263 3.74 -11.13 5.54
N GLU A 264 3.00 -12.10 5.01
CA GLU A 264 1.54 -12.18 5.11
C GLU A 264 1.04 -12.51 6.52
N ARG A 265 1.94 -12.87 7.45
CA ARG A 265 1.59 -13.02 8.87
C ARG A 265 1.19 -11.69 9.52
N PHE A 266 1.66 -10.56 8.97
CA PHE A 266 1.25 -9.23 9.40
C PHE A 266 -0.09 -8.86 8.74
N ILE A 267 -1.17 -9.24 9.43
CA ILE A 267 -2.56 -8.90 9.08
C ILE A 267 -3.10 -7.80 10.00
N GLY A 268 -4.12 -7.06 9.54
CA GLY A 268 -4.70 -5.96 10.28
C GLY A 268 -3.84 -4.69 10.25
N PHE A 269 -3.81 -3.96 11.36
CA PHE A 269 -3.19 -2.63 11.43
C PHE A 269 -1.85 -2.64 12.17
N GLY A 270 -0.81 -2.04 11.58
CA GLY A 270 0.49 -1.82 12.21
C GLY A 270 1.56 -2.84 11.81
N TRP A 271 2.83 -2.47 11.99
CA TRP A 271 4.04 -3.29 11.79
C TRP A 271 4.25 -3.94 10.41
N ASN A 272 3.29 -3.84 9.50
CA ASN A 272 3.33 -4.43 8.16
C ASN A 272 4.38 -3.78 7.24
N LYS A 273 4.47 -2.44 7.21
CA LYS A 273 5.53 -1.72 6.48
C LYS A 273 6.87 -1.81 7.19
N VAL A 274 6.88 -1.65 8.51
CA VAL A 274 8.10 -1.74 9.33
C VAL A 274 8.81 -3.08 9.14
N SER A 275 8.07 -4.20 9.18
CA SER A 275 8.64 -5.53 8.93
C SER A 275 9.21 -5.67 7.52
N TYR A 276 8.53 -5.14 6.50
CA TYR A 276 9.03 -5.12 5.12
C TYR A 276 10.34 -4.36 4.97
N ILE A 277 10.41 -3.16 5.51
CA ILE A 277 11.63 -2.34 5.48
C ILE A 277 12.75 -3.00 6.29
N THR A 278 12.42 -3.62 7.43
CA THR A 278 13.38 -4.40 8.22
C THR A 278 13.95 -5.56 7.41
N HIS A 279 13.12 -6.27 6.65
CA HIS A 279 13.54 -7.35 5.75
C HIS A 279 14.48 -6.83 4.65
N LEU A 280 14.15 -5.70 3.99
CA LEU A 280 15.04 -5.08 3.00
C LEU A 280 16.39 -4.67 3.61
N THR A 281 16.40 -4.07 4.81
CA THR A 281 17.62 -3.72 5.53
C THR A 281 18.47 -4.96 5.82
N ALA A 282 17.85 -6.05 6.29
CA ALA A 282 18.55 -7.32 6.55
C ALA A 282 19.16 -7.93 5.29
N LEU A 283 18.55 -7.70 4.12
CA LEU A 283 19.10 -8.08 2.82
C LEU A 283 20.22 -7.15 2.33
N GLY A 284 20.50 -6.04 3.02
CA GLY A 284 21.56 -5.08 2.67
C GLY A 284 21.11 -4.00 1.69
N TYR A 285 19.83 -3.63 1.67
CA TYR A 285 19.36 -2.50 0.88
C TYR A 285 19.88 -1.17 1.45
N LYS A 286 20.24 -0.27 0.53
CA LYS A 286 20.57 1.12 0.80
C LYS A 286 19.37 2.02 0.53
N TYR A 287 19.25 3.09 1.30
CA TYR A 287 18.09 3.98 1.26
C TYR A 287 18.50 5.36 0.75
N ILE A 288 17.94 5.77 -0.39
CA ILE A 288 18.30 7.03 -1.07
C ILE A 288 17.07 7.94 -1.09
N VAL A 289 17.12 9.07 -0.39
CA VAL A 289 16.02 10.04 -0.36
C VAL A 289 16.11 10.99 -1.54
N LEU A 290 15.00 11.17 -2.25
CA LEU A 290 14.92 12.13 -3.35
C LEU A 290 14.68 13.56 -2.84
N PRO A 291 15.46 14.55 -3.32
CA PRO A 291 15.48 15.89 -2.76
C PRO A 291 14.27 16.73 -3.18
N ASP A 292 13.62 16.39 -4.29
CA ASP A 292 12.56 17.18 -4.93
C ASP A 292 11.36 16.32 -5.32
N ALA A 293 11.23 15.15 -4.69
CA ALA A 293 10.08 14.27 -4.79
C ALA A 293 9.26 14.28 -3.52
N PHE A 294 7.93 14.24 -3.65
CA PHE A 294 7.04 14.13 -2.50
C PHE A 294 5.68 13.56 -2.85
N ILE A 295 5.04 13.01 -1.81
CA ILE A 295 3.65 12.54 -1.80
C ILE A 295 2.93 13.19 -0.62
N ILE A 296 1.62 13.42 -0.74
CA ILE A 296 0.81 14.02 0.31
C ILE A 296 -0.36 13.10 0.66
N HIS A 297 -0.41 12.71 1.93
CA HIS A 297 -1.53 12.00 2.52
C HIS A 297 -2.73 12.93 2.67
N ARG A 298 -3.86 12.52 2.11
CA ARG A 298 -5.13 13.25 2.24
C ARG A 298 -5.86 12.88 3.54
N PRO A 299 -6.49 13.85 4.22
CA PRO A 299 -7.31 13.55 5.38
C PRO A 299 -8.50 12.69 4.98
N HIS A 300 -8.69 11.63 5.73
CA HIS A 300 -9.73 10.64 5.51
C HIS A 300 -10.24 10.13 6.87
N ALA A 301 -11.47 9.58 6.90
CA ALA A 301 -12.01 8.99 8.12
C ALA A 301 -11.11 7.82 8.59
N PRO A 302 -10.79 7.68 9.89
CA PRO A 302 -10.01 6.53 10.37
C PRO A 302 -10.68 5.20 10.01
N SER A 303 -9.91 4.16 9.70
CA SER A 303 -10.47 2.82 9.49
C SER A 303 -10.95 2.23 10.82
N LEU A 304 -11.94 1.34 10.77
CA LEU A 304 -12.46 0.63 11.93
C LEU A 304 -11.36 -0.16 12.66
N ASP A 305 -10.42 -0.74 11.91
CA ASP A 305 -9.31 -1.51 12.43
C ASP A 305 -8.33 -0.65 13.24
N ILE A 306 -8.03 0.58 12.80
CA ILE A 306 -7.17 1.50 13.58
C ILE A 306 -7.74 1.70 14.99
N GLY A 307 -9.06 1.86 15.11
CA GLY A 307 -9.74 1.96 16.40
C GLY A 307 -9.51 0.72 17.25
N LYS A 308 -9.86 -0.46 16.73
CA LYS A 308 -9.72 -1.76 17.41
C LYS A 308 -8.29 -2.00 17.91
N PHE A 309 -7.31 -1.91 17.01
CA PHE A 309 -5.90 -2.22 17.30
C PHE A 309 -5.26 -1.19 18.23
N ARG A 310 -5.56 0.11 18.07
CA ARG A 310 -5.01 1.13 18.97
C ARG A 310 -5.57 1.02 20.37
N THR A 311 -6.78 0.53 20.57
CA THR A 311 -7.33 0.34 21.92
C THR A 311 -6.87 -0.96 22.59
N ASP A 312 -6.28 -1.89 21.83
CA ASP A 312 -5.81 -3.17 22.36
C ASP A 312 -4.44 -3.03 23.06
N VAL A 313 -4.46 -3.11 24.39
CA VAL A 313 -3.26 -3.03 25.24
C VAL A 313 -2.31 -4.20 25.00
N LYS A 314 -2.81 -5.36 24.56
CA LYS A 314 -1.99 -6.55 24.26
C LYS A 314 -1.26 -6.39 22.93
N TYR A 315 -1.88 -5.76 21.94
CA TYR A 315 -1.26 -5.49 20.63
C TYR A 315 -0.14 -4.43 20.71
N ARG A 316 -0.18 -3.54 21.70
CA ARG A 316 0.85 -2.50 21.91
C ARG A 316 2.07 -2.97 22.71
N ARG A 317 2.06 -4.17 23.30
CA ARG A 317 3.19 -4.73 24.05
C ARG A 317 4.25 -5.27 23.11
#